data_AF-A0A829Q3X6-F1
#
_entry.id   AF-A0A829Q3X6-F1
#
_cell.length_a   1.000
_cell.length_b   1.000
_cell.length_c   1.000
_cell.angle_alpha   90.00
_cell.angle_beta   90.00
_cell.angle_gamma   90.00
#
_symmetry.space_group_name_H-M   'P 1'
#
loop_
_entity.id
_entity.type
_entity.pdbx_description
1 polymer ?
#
loop_
_entity_poly.entity_id
_entity_poly.type
_entity_poly.pdbx_seq_one_letter_code
_entity_poly.pdbx_strand_id
1 'polypeptide(L)'
;MIAAVAITGGGIAACSKDDAKDAMSTASSAASSGASAASSGLSSATSAMSSAATAPELRYDVPGGEVILDGDVANTFTKAGGEQKVGRLTAKPEQQGAGTVFTFENGNIYSSTATGTHLVQGEILRVYNQNGGPTGSLGYPISDEAQTNGGPQTASGGWISKFQHGEISWLNQGDGNFRETVSPK
;
A
#
# COMPACT_ATOMS: atom_id res chain seq x y z
N MET A 1 -15.13 57.46 12.32
CA MET A 1 -16.55 57.69 12.69
C MET A 1 -17.37 56.90 11.69
N ILE A 2 -18.19 55.89 11.98
CA ILE A 2 -19.04 55.46 13.12
C ILE A 2 -19.37 53.97 12.83
N ALA A 3 -19.02 53.01 13.69
CA ALA A 3 -19.89 52.23 14.60
C ALA A 3 -21.18 51.61 14.04
N ALA A 4 -21.21 50.26 14.10
CA ALA A 4 -22.27 49.31 14.52
C ALA A 4 -23.67 49.32 13.86
N VAL A 5 -24.27 48.12 13.72
CA VAL A 5 -25.49 47.69 14.46
C VAL A 5 -25.96 46.31 13.95
N ALA A 6 -26.23 45.43 14.90
CA ALA A 6 -26.79 44.08 14.70
C ALA A 6 -28.31 44.12 14.58
N ILE A 7 -28.91 43.13 13.90
CA ILE A 7 -30.34 42.83 14.00
C ILE A 7 -30.54 41.37 14.40
N THR A 8 -31.21 41.25 15.53
CA THR A 8 -31.76 40.08 16.22
C THR A 8 -33.00 39.52 15.53
N GLY A 9 -33.10 38.19 15.46
CA GLY A 9 -34.22 37.45 16.08
C GLY A 9 -35.36 36.90 15.22
N GLY A 10 -35.69 35.62 15.51
CA GLY A 10 -37.03 35.00 15.46
C GLY A 10 -37.50 34.52 14.07
N GLY A 11 -37.99 33.30 13.83
CA GLY A 11 -38.60 32.29 14.71
C GLY A 11 -39.97 31.91 14.14
N ILE A 12 -40.36 30.63 14.32
CA ILE A 12 -41.69 29.96 14.13
C ILE A 12 -42.10 29.65 12.66
N ALA A 13 -42.27 28.41 12.18
CA ALA A 13 -43.00 27.19 12.62
C ALA A 13 -44.49 27.14 12.22
N ALA A 14 -44.85 26.10 11.44
CA ALA A 14 -46.16 25.43 11.18
C ALA A 14 -46.40 25.19 9.66
N CYS A 15 -46.82 24.04 9.12
CA CYS A 15 -47.22 22.72 9.66
C CYS A 15 -47.30 21.63 8.55
N SER A 16 -47.04 20.38 8.94
CA SER A 16 -47.66 19.07 8.54
C SER A 16 -47.34 18.33 7.21
N LYS A 17 -46.50 17.27 7.35
CA LYS A 17 -46.67 15.82 6.98
C LYS A 17 -46.98 15.42 5.51
N ASP A 18 -46.45 14.39 4.84
CA ASP A 18 -45.52 13.23 5.01
C ASP A 18 -45.15 12.86 3.53
N ASP A 19 -43.90 12.67 3.11
CA ASP A 19 -43.21 11.38 2.96
C ASP A 19 -41.69 11.64 2.71
N ALA A 20 -40.87 10.86 3.39
CA ALA A 20 -39.43 11.07 3.62
C ALA A 20 -38.53 10.61 2.46
N LYS A 21 -37.38 11.28 2.26
CA LYS A 21 -36.08 10.83 2.82
C LYS A 21 -34.92 11.74 2.36
N ASP A 22 -34.44 12.56 3.30
CA ASP A 22 -33.05 12.86 3.70
C ASP A 22 -31.95 13.01 2.61
N ALA A 23 -30.98 13.91 2.70
CA ALA A 23 -30.66 15.00 3.60
C ALA A 23 -29.40 15.67 3.04
N MET A 24 -29.34 17.00 3.11
CA MET A 24 -28.11 17.77 2.88
C MET A 24 -27.33 17.91 4.20
N SER A 25 -26.01 17.82 4.08
CA SER A 25 -24.94 18.07 5.07
C SER A 25 -25.28 19.17 6.09
N THR A 26 -24.88 19.12 7.37
CA THR A 26 -23.49 19.28 7.84
C THR A 26 -23.40 18.99 9.36
N ALA A 27 -22.26 18.46 9.80
CA ALA A 27 -21.64 18.31 11.14
C ALA A 27 -22.20 19.16 12.33
N SER A 28 -22.07 18.82 13.62
CA SER A 28 -21.09 17.99 14.33
C SER A 28 -21.54 17.77 15.80
N SER A 29 -21.12 16.63 16.37
CA SER A 29 -20.71 16.41 17.78
C SER A 29 -21.66 16.66 18.96
N ALA A 30 -22.06 15.59 19.67
CA ALA A 30 -21.91 15.44 21.14
C ALA A 30 -22.54 14.12 21.65
N ALA A 31 -21.78 13.39 22.51
CA ALA A 31 -22.16 12.63 23.73
C ALA A 31 -23.52 11.88 23.78
N SER A 32 -23.72 10.68 24.36
CA SER A 32 -22.95 9.76 25.20
C SER A 32 -23.91 8.62 25.61
N SER A 33 -23.39 7.39 25.80
CA SER A 33 -23.81 6.36 26.78
C SER A 33 -25.29 5.92 26.92
N GLY A 34 -25.57 4.61 26.78
CA GLY A 34 -26.61 3.91 27.58
C GLY A 34 -27.54 2.94 26.83
N ALA A 35 -27.40 1.64 27.10
CA ALA A 35 -28.09 0.45 26.56
C ALA A 35 -29.64 0.48 26.57
N SER A 36 -30.37 -0.25 25.72
CA SER A 36 -30.67 -1.70 25.92
C SER A 36 -31.45 -2.38 24.75
N ALA A 37 -31.06 -3.62 24.41
CA ALA A 37 -31.81 -4.77 23.81
C ALA A 37 -32.45 -4.64 22.40
N ALA A 38 -32.33 -5.56 21.42
CA ALA A 38 -31.74 -6.91 21.32
C ALA A 38 -31.55 -7.35 19.84
N SER A 39 -30.47 -8.13 19.58
CA SER A 39 -30.13 -9.07 18.48
C SER A 39 -30.43 -8.69 17.02
N SER A 40 -29.51 -8.71 16.05
CA SER A 40 -28.40 -9.63 15.80
C SER A 40 -27.54 -9.11 14.63
N GLY A 41 -26.21 -9.29 14.69
CA GLY A 41 -25.31 -9.10 13.54
C GLY A 41 -24.17 -8.12 13.82
N LEU A 42 -22.98 -8.66 14.01
CA LEU A 42 -21.75 -7.95 14.35
C LEU A 42 -21.20 -7.18 13.13
N SER A 43 -21.84 -6.08 12.73
CA SER A 43 -21.31 -5.18 11.70
C SER A 43 -21.39 -3.75 12.23
N SER A 44 -20.27 -3.04 12.17
CA SER A 44 -20.10 -1.61 12.56
C SER A 44 -19.64 -1.37 14.00
N ALA A 45 -18.52 -1.98 14.39
CA ALA A 45 -17.63 -1.39 15.39
C ALA A 45 -16.40 -0.80 14.68
N THR A 46 -16.53 0.46 14.28
CA THR A 46 -15.49 1.49 14.05
C THR A 46 -15.80 2.35 12.83
N SER A 47 -16.89 3.10 12.92
CA SER A 47 -17.03 4.34 12.13
C SER A 47 -16.21 5.43 12.83
N ALA A 48 -14.89 5.26 12.89
CA ALA A 48 -13.94 6.24 13.41
C ALA A 48 -12.50 5.93 12.97
N MET A 49 -12.28 5.69 11.67
CA MET A 49 -11.00 5.89 10.97
C MET A 49 -11.21 6.05 9.45
N SER A 50 -12.29 6.73 9.05
CA SER A 50 -12.36 7.30 7.69
C SER A 50 -11.55 8.59 7.63
N SER A 51 -10.23 8.44 7.61
CA SER A 51 -9.26 9.37 7.03
C SER A 51 -7.86 8.74 7.11
N ALA A 52 -7.66 7.67 6.35
CA ALA A 52 -6.35 7.28 5.85
C ALA A 52 -6.52 7.19 4.34
N ALA A 53 -5.77 7.99 3.58
CA ALA A 53 -5.94 8.18 2.14
C ALA A 53 -6.22 6.85 1.44
N THR A 54 -7.38 6.74 0.77
CA THR A 54 -7.77 5.56 0.00
C THR A 54 -6.62 5.19 -0.93
N ALA A 55 -5.94 4.07 -0.65
CA ALA A 55 -5.00 3.50 -1.60
C ALA A 55 -5.75 3.26 -2.91
N PRO A 56 -5.16 3.54 -4.08
CA PRO A 56 -5.86 3.42 -5.34
C PRO A 56 -6.18 1.95 -5.61
N GLU A 57 -7.46 1.60 -5.81
CA GLU A 57 -7.81 0.31 -6.40
C GLU A 57 -7.38 0.29 -7.87
N LEU A 58 -6.29 -0.39 -8.19
CA LEU A 58 -5.77 -0.46 -9.55
C LEU A 58 -6.20 -1.77 -10.20
N ARG A 59 -7.03 -1.64 -11.23
CA ARG A 59 -7.57 -2.78 -11.99
C ARG A 59 -6.67 -3.07 -13.19
N TYR A 60 -6.20 -4.31 -13.28
CA TYR A 60 -5.40 -4.81 -14.39
C TYR A 60 -6.14 -5.96 -15.06
N ASP A 61 -6.34 -5.82 -16.37
CA ASP A 61 -6.66 -6.95 -17.23
C ASP A 61 -5.34 -7.64 -17.59
N VAL A 62 -5.16 -8.87 -17.10
CA VAL A 62 -3.98 -9.69 -17.39
C VAL A 62 -4.41 -11.02 -18.01
N PRO A 63 -3.54 -11.67 -18.78
CA PRO A 63 -3.79 -13.03 -19.23
C PRO A 63 -4.03 -13.95 -18.02
N GLY A 64 -5.29 -14.39 -17.84
CA GLY A 64 -5.74 -15.16 -16.69
C GLY A 64 -6.86 -14.53 -15.86
N GLY A 65 -7.27 -13.28 -16.15
CA GLY A 65 -8.44 -12.63 -15.55
C GLY A 65 -8.17 -11.21 -15.04
N GLU A 66 -9.23 -10.51 -14.62
CA GLU A 66 -9.11 -9.20 -13.96
C GLU A 66 -8.47 -9.36 -12.56
N VAL A 67 -7.48 -8.52 -12.27
CA VAL A 67 -6.80 -8.45 -10.99
C VAL A 67 -6.93 -7.04 -10.44
N ILE A 68 -7.34 -6.94 -9.18
CA ILE A 68 -7.42 -5.66 -8.46
C ILE A 68 -6.24 -5.62 -7.49
N LEU A 69 -5.35 -4.65 -7.65
CA LEU A 69 -4.38 -4.31 -6.62
C LEU A 69 -5.07 -3.36 -5.65
N ASP A 70 -5.19 -3.78 -4.40
CA ASP A 70 -5.76 -3.00 -3.31
C ASP A 70 -4.76 -2.91 -2.14
N GLY A 71 -5.03 -1.97 -1.23
CA GLY A 71 -4.36 -1.86 0.06
C GLY A 71 -2.85 -1.68 -0.08
N ASP A 72 -2.11 -2.51 0.65
CA ASP A 72 -0.65 -2.40 0.77
C ASP A 72 0.08 -2.68 -0.55
N VAL A 73 -0.45 -3.58 -1.38
CA VAL A 73 0.12 -3.88 -2.71
C VAL A 73 0.00 -2.69 -3.64
N ALA A 74 -1.17 -2.05 -3.69
CA ALA A 74 -1.36 -0.83 -4.46
C ALA A 74 -0.48 0.31 -3.94
N ASN A 75 -0.37 0.44 -2.61
CA ASN A 75 0.45 1.48 -1.99
C ASN A 75 1.94 1.30 -2.31
N THR A 76 2.48 0.08 -2.20
CA THR A 76 3.85 -0.25 -2.57
C THR A 76 4.10 -0.03 -4.06
N PHE A 77 3.16 -0.40 -4.92
CA PHE A 77 3.23 -0.15 -6.36
C PHE A 77 3.29 1.36 -6.67
N THR A 78 2.40 2.17 -6.09
CA THR A 78 2.40 3.63 -6.27
C THR A 78 3.66 4.28 -5.70
N LYS A 79 4.11 3.86 -4.51
CA LYS A 79 5.35 4.34 -3.88
C LYS A 79 6.58 4.09 -4.75
N ALA A 80 6.59 2.99 -5.50
CA ALA A 80 7.67 2.65 -6.41
C ALA A 80 7.64 3.44 -7.74
N GLY A 81 6.61 4.26 -7.98
CA GLY A 81 6.43 5.03 -9.21
C GLY A 81 5.39 4.42 -10.17
N GLY A 82 4.66 3.38 -9.74
CA GLY A 82 3.57 2.77 -10.49
C GLY A 82 3.97 2.21 -11.84
N GLU A 83 3.05 2.24 -12.81
CA GLU A 83 3.23 1.66 -14.15
C GLU A 83 4.42 2.25 -14.91
N GLN A 84 4.76 3.51 -14.67
CA GLN A 84 5.87 4.17 -15.36
C GLN A 84 7.25 3.65 -14.95
N LYS A 85 7.35 3.02 -13.77
CA LYS A 85 8.61 2.55 -13.21
C LYS A 85 8.66 1.05 -13.01
N VAL A 86 7.61 0.48 -12.45
CA VAL A 86 7.48 -0.96 -12.17
C VAL A 86 6.88 -1.71 -13.37
N GLY A 87 6.15 -0.99 -14.24
CA GLY A 87 5.44 -1.58 -15.38
C GLY A 87 4.06 -2.09 -15.03
N ARG A 88 3.38 -2.70 -16.01
CA ARG A 88 2.06 -3.28 -15.80
C ARG A 88 2.16 -4.64 -15.13
N LEU A 89 1.10 -5.06 -14.45
CA LEU A 89 0.97 -6.44 -14.00
C LEU A 89 0.94 -7.35 -15.24
N THR A 90 1.77 -8.39 -15.26
CA THR A 90 1.93 -9.26 -16.45
C THR A 90 1.20 -10.59 -16.33
N ALA A 91 0.89 -11.01 -15.11
CA ALA A 91 0.24 -12.27 -14.81
C ALA A 91 -0.69 -12.16 -13.59
N LYS A 92 -1.60 -13.14 -13.46
CA LYS A 92 -2.39 -13.30 -12.24
C LYS A 92 -1.47 -13.48 -11.02
N PRO A 93 -1.82 -12.91 -9.84
CA PRO A 93 -1.05 -13.10 -8.63
C PRO A 93 -0.92 -14.59 -8.30
N GLU A 94 0.28 -15.03 -7.98
CA GLU A 94 0.56 -16.44 -7.71
C GLU A 94 0.89 -16.66 -6.24
N GLN A 95 0.23 -17.64 -5.63
CA GLN A 95 0.56 -18.09 -4.28
C GLN A 95 1.90 -18.85 -4.34
N GLN A 96 2.92 -18.38 -3.62
CA GLN A 96 4.22 -19.05 -3.54
C GLN A 96 4.62 -19.33 -2.09
N GLY A 97 4.15 -20.42 -1.52
CA GLY A 97 4.32 -20.68 -0.09
C GLY A 97 3.32 -19.85 0.73
N ALA A 98 3.79 -19.13 1.75
CA ALA A 98 2.93 -18.46 2.72
C ALA A 98 2.34 -17.10 2.28
N GLY A 99 2.65 -16.65 1.06
CA GLY A 99 2.19 -15.37 0.53
C GLY A 99 2.02 -15.35 -0.98
N THR A 100 1.71 -14.18 -1.51
CA THR A 100 1.33 -13.94 -2.89
C THR A 100 2.38 -13.10 -3.61
N VAL A 101 2.68 -13.46 -4.85
CA VAL A 101 3.61 -12.75 -5.72
C VAL A 101 2.83 -12.09 -6.86
N PHE A 102 3.06 -10.80 -7.03
CA PHE A 102 2.53 -9.98 -8.11
C PHE A 102 3.67 -9.66 -9.06
N THR A 103 3.65 -10.26 -10.25
CA THR A 103 4.70 -10.08 -11.25
C THR A 103 4.35 -8.91 -12.17
N PHE A 104 5.23 -7.92 -12.22
CA PHE A 104 5.14 -6.78 -13.13
C PHE A 104 6.28 -6.84 -14.14
N GLU A 105 6.24 -5.98 -15.16
CA GLU A 105 7.25 -6.00 -16.24
C GLU A 105 8.68 -5.75 -15.75
N ASN A 106 8.86 -4.87 -14.76
CA ASN A 106 10.19 -4.46 -14.28
C ASN A 106 10.48 -4.83 -12.82
N GLY A 107 9.57 -5.55 -12.15
CA GLY A 107 9.72 -5.92 -10.75
C GLY A 107 8.59 -6.82 -10.24
N ASN A 108 8.78 -7.36 -9.05
CA ASN A 108 7.82 -8.24 -8.41
C ASN A 108 7.49 -7.70 -7.01
N ILE A 109 6.20 -7.58 -6.71
CA ILE A 109 5.74 -7.26 -5.36
C ILE A 109 5.40 -8.56 -4.65
N TYR A 110 5.99 -8.77 -3.48
CA TYR A 110 5.76 -9.93 -2.63
C TYR A 110 4.95 -9.49 -1.43
N SER A 111 3.80 -10.10 -1.21
CA SER A 111 2.94 -9.84 -0.05
C SER A 111 2.80 -11.10 0.80
N SER A 112 3.08 -11.01 2.09
CA SER A 112 2.90 -12.09 3.05
C SER A 112 2.45 -11.54 4.39
N THR A 113 1.63 -12.28 5.13
CA THR A 113 1.19 -11.87 6.47
C THR A 113 2.36 -11.74 7.46
N ALA A 114 3.45 -12.46 7.22
CA ALA A 114 4.61 -12.47 8.12
C ALA A 114 5.56 -11.30 7.89
N THR A 115 5.72 -10.86 6.64
CA THR A 115 6.72 -9.83 6.28
C THR A 115 6.12 -8.53 5.80
N GLY A 116 4.84 -8.49 5.42
CA GLY A 116 4.21 -7.33 4.76
C GLY A 116 4.38 -7.38 3.25
N THR A 117 4.20 -6.22 2.59
CA THR A 117 4.31 -6.10 1.14
C THR A 117 5.55 -5.32 0.72
N HIS A 118 6.43 -5.95 -0.05
CA HIS A 118 7.70 -5.36 -0.46
C HIS A 118 7.94 -5.56 -1.96
N LEU A 119 8.47 -4.52 -2.60
CA LEU A 119 8.91 -4.58 -4.00
C LEU A 119 10.37 -5.02 -4.10
N VAL A 120 10.63 -5.99 -4.97
CA VAL A 120 11.98 -6.37 -5.41
C VAL A 120 12.03 -6.20 -6.93
N GLN A 121 13.05 -5.51 -7.44
CA GLN A 121 13.12 -5.12 -8.85
C GLN A 121 14.54 -5.25 -9.42
N GLY A 122 14.68 -5.05 -10.73
CA GLY A 122 15.96 -4.97 -11.42
C GLY A 122 16.89 -6.17 -11.16
N GLU A 123 18.18 -5.87 -10.95
CA GLU A 123 19.22 -6.90 -10.77
C GLU A 123 19.09 -7.69 -9.47
N ILE A 124 18.61 -7.05 -8.40
CA ILE A 124 18.38 -7.75 -7.14
C ILE A 124 17.28 -8.79 -7.32
N LEU A 125 16.22 -8.49 -8.08
CA LEU A 125 15.19 -9.47 -8.42
C LEU A 125 15.76 -10.64 -9.23
N ARG A 126 16.65 -10.36 -10.21
CA ARG A 126 17.32 -11.42 -10.99
C ARG A 126 18.07 -12.38 -10.06
N VAL A 127 18.90 -11.84 -9.17
CA VAL A 127 19.68 -12.64 -8.21
C VAL A 127 18.77 -13.39 -7.24
N TYR A 128 17.73 -12.74 -6.73
CA TYR A 128 16.77 -13.34 -5.82
C TYR A 128 16.05 -14.54 -6.45
N ASN A 129 15.59 -14.41 -7.69
CA ASN A 129 14.96 -15.51 -8.44
C ASN A 129 15.94 -16.66 -8.71
N GLN A 130 17.21 -16.36 -9.00
CA GLN A 130 18.26 -17.39 -9.15
C GLN A 130 18.52 -18.17 -7.84
N ASN A 131 18.26 -17.55 -6.69
CA ASN A 131 18.37 -18.19 -5.37
C ASN A 131 17.06 -18.89 -4.94
N GLY A 132 16.11 -19.08 -5.85
CA GLY A 132 14.85 -19.79 -5.60
C GLY A 132 13.70 -18.91 -5.09
N GLY A 133 13.89 -17.58 -5.07
CA GLY A 133 12.86 -16.62 -4.69
C GLY A 133 12.32 -16.84 -3.26
N PRO A 134 11.01 -16.64 -3.02
CA PRO A 134 10.43 -16.68 -1.67
C PRO A 134 10.43 -18.07 -1.03
N THR A 135 10.50 -19.12 -1.84
CA THR A 135 10.64 -20.51 -1.40
C THR A 135 12.09 -20.96 -1.29
N GLY A 136 13.04 -20.10 -1.67
CA GLY A 136 14.48 -20.37 -1.61
C GLY A 136 15.09 -20.09 -0.24
N SER A 137 16.42 -20.15 -0.18
CA SER A 137 17.16 -20.03 1.08
C SER A 137 17.01 -18.66 1.75
N LEU A 138 16.77 -17.60 0.98
CA LEU A 138 16.63 -16.22 1.49
C LEU A 138 15.25 -15.94 2.11
N GLY A 139 14.21 -16.68 1.70
CA GLY A 139 12.82 -16.42 2.10
C GLY A 139 12.25 -15.12 1.54
N TYR A 140 11.14 -14.65 2.10
CA TYR A 140 10.45 -13.44 1.64
C TYR A 140 11.26 -12.15 1.88
N PRO A 141 11.08 -11.11 1.05
CA PRO A 141 11.59 -9.78 1.37
C PRO A 141 10.92 -9.23 2.63
N ILE A 142 11.71 -8.53 3.45
CA ILE A 142 11.27 -7.86 4.69
C ILE A 142 11.39 -6.34 4.62
N SER A 143 11.95 -5.82 3.53
CA SER A 143 12.04 -4.39 3.25
C SER A 143 12.13 -4.17 1.73
N ASP A 144 11.58 -3.05 1.26
CA ASP A 144 11.81 -2.56 -0.10
C ASP A 144 13.30 -2.36 -0.40
N GLU A 145 13.62 -2.38 -1.69
CA GLU A 145 14.96 -2.05 -2.17
C GLU A 145 15.37 -0.61 -1.80
N ALA A 146 16.56 -0.47 -1.20
CA ALA A 146 17.11 0.80 -0.75
C ALA A 146 18.43 1.12 -1.46
N GLN A 147 18.68 2.40 -1.72
CA GLN A 147 19.99 2.85 -2.20
C GLN A 147 21.01 2.83 -1.07
N THR A 148 22.26 2.52 -1.41
CA THR A 148 23.41 2.64 -0.51
C THR A 148 24.44 3.62 -1.04
N ASN A 149 25.21 4.22 -0.11
CA ASN A 149 26.40 5.05 -0.37
C ASN A 149 26.21 6.18 -1.42
N GLY A 150 25.05 6.85 -1.42
CA GLY A 150 24.74 7.92 -2.38
C GLY A 150 24.14 7.43 -3.71
N GLY A 151 23.88 6.13 -3.83
CA GLY A 151 23.20 5.50 -4.95
C GLY A 151 24.15 4.85 -5.96
N PRO A 152 23.60 4.25 -7.03
CA PRO A 152 24.36 3.42 -7.98
C PRO A 152 25.42 4.17 -8.78
N GLN A 153 25.45 5.51 -8.74
CA GLN A 153 26.45 6.32 -9.45
C GLN A 153 27.72 6.56 -8.62
N THR A 154 27.70 6.23 -7.33
CA THR A 154 28.85 6.41 -6.44
C THR A 154 29.62 5.10 -6.31
N ALA A 155 30.95 5.18 -6.21
CA ALA A 155 31.78 4.01 -5.91
C ALA A 155 31.36 3.40 -4.55
N SER A 156 31.19 2.08 -4.51
CA SER A 156 30.58 1.31 -3.43
C SER A 156 29.11 1.66 -3.12
N GLY A 157 28.49 2.55 -3.89
CA GLY A 157 27.07 2.84 -3.87
C GLY A 157 26.28 1.89 -4.77
N GLY A 158 24.98 1.78 -4.56
CA GLY A 158 24.19 0.78 -5.26
C GLY A 158 22.83 0.55 -4.63
N TRP A 159 22.39 -0.70 -4.66
CA TRP A 159 21.10 -1.12 -4.14
C TRP A 159 21.27 -2.28 -3.15
N ILE A 160 20.38 -2.36 -2.17
CA ILE A 160 20.31 -3.46 -1.22
C ILE A 160 18.86 -3.80 -0.92
N SER A 161 18.53 -5.09 -0.85
CA SER A 161 17.27 -5.59 -0.34
C SER A 161 17.52 -6.64 0.74
N LYS A 162 16.66 -6.63 1.77
CA LYS A 162 16.74 -7.58 2.89
C LYS A 162 15.60 -8.57 2.80
N PHE A 163 15.93 -9.80 3.15
CA PHE A 163 15.05 -10.96 3.15
C PHE A 163 15.06 -11.60 4.54
N GLN A 164 14.13 -12.51 4.79
CA GLN A 164 13.99 -13.17 6.09
C GLN A 164 15.29 -13.81 6.59
N HIS A 165 16.05 -14.43 5.68
CA HIS A 165 17.27 -15.19 6.01
C HIS A 165 18.52 -14.65 5.30
N GLY A 166 18.54 -13.36 4.96
CA GLY A 166 19.72 -12.76 4.36
C GLY A 166 19.45 -11.44 3.68
N GLU A 167 20.43 -10.96 2.93
CA GLU A 167 20.31 -9.76 2.12
C GLU A 167 21.04 -9.94 0.79
N ILE A 168 20.61 -9.19 -0.22
CA ILE A 168 21.28 -9.10 -1.51
C ILE A 168 21.67 -7.64 -1.71
N SER A 169 22.94 -7.41 -2.05
CA SER A 169 23.44 -6.10 -2.45
C SER A 169 23.97 -6.13 -3.87
N TRP A 170 23.74 -5.03 -4.59
CA TRP A 170 24.22 -4.79 -5.94
C TRP A 170 24.95 -3.46 -6.00
N LEU A 171 26.30 -3.50 -5.95
CA LEU A 171 27.12 -2.33 -5.67
C LEU A 171 28.05 -1.97 -6.82
N ASN A 172 28.07 -0.71 -7.21
CA ASN A 172 29.03 -0.15 -8.16
C ASN A 172 30.44 -0.24 -7.57
N GLN A 173 31.37 -0.83 -8.30
CA GLN A 173 32.77 -0.99 -7.87
C GLN A 173 33.61 0.28 -8.10
N GLY A 174 33.03 1.34 -8.66
CA GLY A 174 33.70 2.60 -9.00
C GLY A 174 34.26 2.66 -10.41
N ASP A 175 34.27 1.53 -11.12
CA ASP A 175 34.74 1.39 -12.51
C ASP A 175 33.57 1.34 -13.51
N GLY A 176 32.33 1.58 -13.06
CA GLY A 176 31.11 1.38 -13.86
C GLY A 176 30.65 -0.08 -13.91
N ASN A 177 31.51 -1.01 -13.53
CA ASN A 177 31.13 -2.38 -13.19
C ASN A 177 30.48 -2.43 -11.81
N PHE A 178 29.50 -3.31 -11.67
CA PHE A 178 28.83 -3.53 -10.40
C PHE A 178 29.10 -4.97 -9.93
N ARG A 179 29.01 -5.22 -8.63
CA ARG A 179 29.20 -6.55 -8.01
C ARG A 179 28.01 -6.93 -7.13
N GLU A 180 27.46 -8.11 -7.40
CA GLU A 180 26.36 -8.69 -6.63
C GLU A 180 26.93 -9.46 -5.44
N THR A 181 26.26 -9.41 -4.30
CA THR A 181 26.64 -10.17 -3.11
C THR A 181 25.38 -10.63 -2.40
N VAL A 182 25.29 -11.95 -2.21
CA VAL A 182 24.24 -12.60 -1.41
C VAL A 182 24.85 -12.95 -0.06
N SER A 183 24.27 -12.40 1.00
CA SER A 183 24.72 -12.58 2.38
C SER A 183 23.63 -13.28 3.18
N PRO A 184 23.69 -14.61 3.36
CA PRO A 184 22.75 -15.32 4.22
C PRO A 184 22.95 -14.95 5.70
N LYS A 185 21.89 -15.11 6.51
CA LYS A 185 21.86 -14.85 7.95
C LYS A 185 21.86 -16.14 8.76
#